data_AF-A0A7S0B3W7-F1
#
_entry.id   AF-A0A7S0B3W7-F1
#
_cell.length_a   1.000
_cell.length_b   1.000
_cell.length_c   1.000
_cell.angle_alpha   90.00
_cell.angle_beta   90.00
_cell.angle_gamma   90.00
#
_symmetry.space_group_name_H-M   'P 1'
#
loop_
_entity.id
_entity.type
_entity.pdbx_description
1 polymer ?
#
loop_
_entity_poly.entity_id
_entity_poly.type
_entity_poly.pdbx_seq_one_letter_code
_entity_poly.pdbx_strand_id
1 'polypeptide(L)'
;VSIMTISGYELFEVHDFPFDRQLVHLDLFDFVWKPEKDSADYDLAMKVVSFKVRTTSMLPDWDTFPAVITPLNSMQEGTGPSNASRFTVTLRLQRRHRYFIVQVFMTTYLITSAYILPIIVPPSLASDRLALHGAGLLTLVAFKYGISEKLPTVPYTTFTDRYLTLQVIMLVTLALEAVVSFKLTDWGAISEDVMKIFELVLLFVVLIAWTSVFVFSAFFMKRTSWQAVLKDQTTEEMGELRGLEDGSAP
;
A
#
# COMPACT_ATOMS: atom_id res chain seq x y z
N VAL A 1 5.84 -29.07 -24.71
CA VAL A 1 5.53 -28.07 -23.66
C VAL A 1 4.04 -28.07 -23.47
N SER A 2 3.56 -28.48 -22.30
CA SER A 2 2.13 -28.41 -21.99
C SER A 2 1.84 -27.04 -21.41
N ILE A 3 0.81 -26.35 -21.94
CA ILE A 3 0.36 -25.06 -21.43
C ILE A 3 -0.84 -25.35 -20.52
N MET A 4 -0.75 -24.93 -19.27
CA MET A 4 -1.83 -25.03 -18.29
C MET A 4 -2.11 -23.64 -17.76
N THR A 5 -3.39 -23.31 -17.65
CA THR A 5 -3.87 -22.03 -17.09
C THR A 5 -4.58 -22.34 -15.79
N ILE A 6 -4.13 -21.71 -14.72
CA ILE A 6 -4.74 -21.79 -13.39
C ILE A 6 -5.29 -20.40 -13.07
N SER A 7 -6.52 -20.33 -12.59
CA SER A 7 -7.17 -19.11 -12.13
C SER A 7 -7.63 -19.29 -10.70
N GLY A 8 -7.37 -18.30 -9.86
CA GLY A 8 -7.77 -18.28 -8.46
C GLY A 8 -7.98 -16.85 -7.99
N TYR A 9 -8.38 -16.71 -6.73
CA TYR A 9 -8.60 -15.44 -6.07
C TYR A 9 -7.78 -15.42 -4.79
N GLU A 10 -7.17 -14.27 -4.50
CA GLU A 10 -6.37 -14.03 -3.30
C GLU A 10 -6.75 -12.65 -2.79
N LEU A 11 -6.91 -12.51 -1.48
CA LEU A 11 -7.11 -11.21 -0.85
C LEU A 11 -5.75 -10.54 -0.68
N PHE A 12 -5.65 -9.24 -1.02
CA PHE A 12 -4.42 -8.48 -0.84
C PHE A 12 -4.50 -7.61 0.41
N GLU A 13 -3.52 -7.73 1.30
CA GLU A 13 -3.37 -6.79 2.40
C GLU A 13 -2.60 -5.56 1.92
N VAL A 14 -3.30 -4.43 1.82
CA VAL A 14 -2.80 -3.20 1.20
C VAL A 14 -2.69 -2.03 2.20
N HIS A 15 -2.55 -2.34 3.48
CA HIS A 15 -2.37 -1.34 4.55
C HIS A 15 -1.24 -0.34 4.23
N ASP A 16 -0.09 -0.87 3.79
CA ASP A 16 1.12 -0.09 3.49
C ASP A 16 1.22 0.35 2.02
N PHE A 17 0.11 0.37 1.28
CA PHE A 17 0.11 0.77 -0.12
C PHE A 17 0.77 2.16 -0.33
N PRO A 18 1.71 2.31 -1.28
CA PRO A 18 2.12 1.40 -2.37
C PRO A 18 3.37 0.54 -2.09
N PHE A 19 3.81 0.44 -0.83
CA PHE A 19 5.04 -0.26 -0.42
C PHE A 19 4.80 -1.72 -0.05
N ASP A 20 3.71 -2.29 -0.53
CA ASP A 20 3.22 -3.61 -0.21
C ASP A 20 3.95 -4.74 -0.96
N ARG A 21 3.91 -5.91 -0.35
CA ARG A 21 4.32 -7.20 -0.92
C ARG A 21 3.18 -8.17 -0.72
N GLN A 22 2.94 -8.99 -1.72
CA GLN A 22 1.84 -9.93 -1.74
C GLN A 22 2.39 -11.34 -1.96
N LEU A 23 1.80 -12.32 -1.28
CA LEU A 23 1.95 -13.72 -1.65
C LEU A 23 0.69 -14.17 -2.35
N VAL A 24 0.85 -15.03 -3.35
CA VAL A 24 -0.28 -15.66 -4.04
C VAL A 24 -0.11 -17.16 -3.93
N HIS A 25 -1.10 -17.82 -3.34
CA HIS A 25 -1.08 -19.25 -3.11
C HIS A 25 -1.62 -19.95 -4.37
N LEU A 26 -0.79 -20.73 -5.05
CA LEU A 26 -1.20 -21.50 -6.23
C LEU A 26 -1.79 -22.87 -5.85
N ASP A 27 -2.22 -23.02 -4.58
CA ASP A 27 -2.72 -24.26 -4.00
C ASP A 27 -1.74 -25.44 -4.10
N LEU A 28 -2.28 -26.64 -3.83
CA LEU A 28 -1.59 -27.91 -3.80
C LEU A 28 -1.32 -28.44 -5.21
N PHE A 29 -0.04 -28.65 -5.52
CA PHE A 29 0.38 -29.45 -6.67
C PHE A 29 0.60 -30.88 -6.22
N ASP A 30 -0.26 -31.80 -6.67
CA ASP A 30 -0.08 -33.24 -6.50
C ASP A 30 0.44 -33.86 -7.79
N PHE A 31 1.64 -34.44 -7.74
CA PHE A 31 2.23 -35.15 -8.85
C PHE A 31 1.88 -36.63 -8.75
N VAL A 32 1.07 -37.10 -9.68
CA VAL A 32 0.55 -38.47 -9.71
C VAL A 32 0.72 -39.11 -11.09
N TRP A 33 0.90 -40.43 -11.11
CA TRP A 33 0.85 -41.22 -12.32
C TRP A 33 -0.60 -41.61 -12.61
N LYS A 34 -1.10 -41.18 -13.77
CA LYS A 34 -2.41 -41.57 -14.28
C LYS A 34 -2.26 -42.40 -15.56
N PRO A 35 -3.04 -43.47 -15.73
CA PRO A 35 -3.02 -44.27 -16.95
C PRO A 35 -3.56 -43.50 -18.15
N GLU A 36 -4.56 -42.63 -17.93
CA GLU A 36 -5.14 -41.74 -18.94
C GLU A 36 -5.24 -40.30 -18.40
N LYS A 37 -5.18 -39.30 -19.29
CA LYS A 37 -5.15 -37.88 -18.91
C LYS A 37 -6.37 -37.46 -18.08
N ASP A 38 -7.54 -38.02 -18.40
CA ASP A 38 -8.83 -37.63 -17.83
C ASP A 38 -9.35 -38.63 -16.79
N SER A 39 -8.52 -39.59 -16.33
CA SER A 39 -8.94 -40.53 -15.29
C SER A 39 -9.11 -39.82 -13.94
N ALA A 40 -10.22 -40.13 -13.24
CA ALA A 40 -10.47 -39.65 -11.89
C ALA A 40 -9.51 -40.29 -10.88
N ASP A 41 -9.21 -41.58 -11.07
CA ASP A 41 -8.31 -42.35 -10.22
C ASP A 41 -6.85 -42.22 -10.69
N TYR A 42 -5.92 -42.27 -9.73
CA TYR A 42 -4.48 -42.33 -9.97
C TYR A 42 -3.90 -43.60 -9.35
N ASP A 43 -2.92 -44.20 -10.02
CA ASP A 43 -2.36 -45.49 -9.59
C ASP A 43 -1.33 -45.31 -8.48
N LEU A 44 -0.44 -44.31 -8.62
CA LEU A 44 0.71 -44.11 -7.75
C LEU A 44 1.10 -42.63 -7.66
N ALA A 45 1.56 -42.20 -6.49
CA ALA A 45 2.18 -40.89 -6.30
C ALA A 45 3.56 -40.84 -6.97
N MET A 46 3.84 -39.77 -7.71
CA MET A 46 5.13 -39.57 -8.36
C MET A 46 6.16 -39.07 -7.35
N LYS A 47 7.29 -39.77 -7.24
CA LYS A 47 8.42 -39.35 -6.40
C LYS A 47 9.21 -38.24 -7.11
N VAL A 48 8.99 -36.99 -6.72
CA VAL A 48 9.71 -35.81 -7.27
C VAL A 48 10.87 -35.44 -6.36
N VAL A 49 12.07 -35.38 -6.94
CA VAL A 49 13.31 -35.04 -6.22
C VAL A 49 13.67 -33.54 -6.36
N SER A 50 13.30 -32.92 -7.48
CA SER A 50 13.58 -31.51 -7.74
C SER A 50 12.41 -30.87 -8.48
N PHE A 51 11.74 -29.94 -7.81
CA PHE A 51 10.73 -29.08 -8.41
C PHE A 51 11.23 -27.62 -8.37
N LYS A 52 11.32 -26.99 -9.54
CA LYS A 52 11.79 -25.61 -9.67
C LYS A 52 10.77 -24.79 -10.44
N VAL A 53 10.37 -23.67 -9.87
CA VAL A 53 9.42 -22.73 -10.47
C VAL A 53 10.15 -21.44 -10.81
N ARG A 54 10.05 -21.03 -12.07
CA ARG A 54 10.50 -19.71 -12.52
C ARG A 54 9.30 -18.80 -12.65
N THR A 55 9.29 -17.70 -11.90
CA THR A 55 8.20 -16.74 -11.86
C THR A 55 8.49 -15.56 -12.78
N THR A 56 7.57 -15.26 -13.68
CA THR A 56 7.63 -14.10 -14.58
C THR A 56 6.29 -13.40 -14.58
N SER A 57 6.29 -12.09 -14.32
CA SER A 57 5.07 -11.27 -14.38
C SER A 57 4.91 -10.68 -15.77
N MET A 58 3.68 -10.75 -16.29
CA MET A 58 3.25 -9.97 -17.46
C MET A 58 2.70 -8.59 -17.04
N LEU A 59 2.40 -8.41 -15.76
CA LEU A 59 1.91 -7.14 -15.22
C LEU A 59 3.10 -6.20 -14.95
N PRO A 60 3.10 -4.98 -15.51
CA PRO A 60 4.22 -4.06 -15.40
C PRO A 60 4.40 -3.49 -13.98
N ASP A 61 3.35 -3.55 -13.17
CA ASP A 61 3.29 -2.97 -11.82
C ASP A 61 3.94 -3.86 -10.76
N TRP A 62 4.22 -5.12 -11.09
CA TRP A 62 4.68 -6.13 -10.15
C TRP A 62 6.03 -6.71 -10.55
N ASP A 63 6.97 -6.67 -9.61
CA ASP A 63 8.21 -7.45 -9.67
C ASP A 63 7.98 -8.84 -9.08
N THR A 64 8.40 -9.88 -9.79
CA THR A 64 8.36 -11.26 -9.31
C THR A 64 9.64 -11.65 -8.60
N PHE A 65 9.48 -12.40 -7.51
CA PHE A 65 10.57 -13.03 -6.78
C PHE A 65 10.45 -14.57 -6.91
N PRO A 66 11.53 -15.33 -6.66
CA PRO A 66 11.49 -16.79 -6.76
C PRO A 66 10.34 -17.37 -5.91
N ALA A 67 9.56 -18.31 -6.41
CA ALA A 67 8.46 -18.90 -5.62
C ALA A 67 9.02 -19.62 -4.37
N VAL A 68 8.22 -19.66 -3.31
CA VAL A 68 8.46 -20.53 -2.16
C VAL A 68 7.76 -21.86 -2.45
N ILE A 69 8.50 -22.95 -2.33
CA ILE A 69 8.00 -24.30 -2.60
C ILE A 69 8.15 -25.10 -1.32
N THR A 70 7.03 -25.55 -0.76
CA THR A 70 7.01 -26.31 0.49
C THR A 70 6.55 -27.74 0.19
N PRO A 71 7.41 -28.76 0.37
CA PRO A 71 6.99 -30.15 0.23
C PRO A 71 6.12 -30.56 1.43
N LEU A 72 4.95 -31.14 1.18
CA LEU A 72 4.03 -31.57 2.24
C LEU A 72 4.26 -33.01 2.70
N ASN A 73 4.76 -33.88 1.81
CA ASN A 73 4.97 -35.29 2.09
C ASN A 73 6.42 -35.72 1.80
N SER A 74 7.38 -34.94 2.30
CA SER A 74 8.79 -35.26 2.15
C SER A 74 9.12 -36.58 2.85
N MET A 75 9.48 -37.60 2.07
CA MET A 75 9.97 -38.88 2.57
C MET A 75 11.43 -39.05 2.18
N GLN A 76 12.21 -39.69 3.06
CA GLN A 76 13.58 -40.10 2.76
C GLN A 76 13.68 -41.59 3.05
N GLU A 77 13.63 -42.40 2.00
CA GLU A 77 13.80 -43.85 2.11
C GLU A 77 15.31 -44.18 2.08
N GLY A 78 15.85 -44.56 3.24
CA GLY A 78 17.23 -45.04 3.38
C GLY A 78 18.29 -43.95 3.11
N THR A 79 19.33 -44.30 2.34
CA THR A 79 20.44 -43.39 1.98
C THR A 79 20.16 -42.55 0.72
N GLY A 80 18.98 -42.69 0.12
CA GLY A 80 18.59 -41.96 -1.09
C GLY A 80 18.27 -40.49 -0.86
N PRO A 81 18.13 -39.69 -1.94
CA PRO A 81 17.68 -38.31 -1.86
C PRO A 81 16.22 -38.25 -1.38
N SER A 82 15.88 -37.24 -0.57
CA SER A 82 14.49 -37.02 -0.17
C SER A 82 13.61 -36.70 -1.38
N ASN A 83 12.41 -37.27 -1.40
CA ASN A 83 11.41 -37.06 -2.43
C ASN A 83 10.09 -36.62 -1.80
N ALA A 84 9.28 -35.91 -2.57
CA ALA A 84 7.90 -35.56 -2.23
C ALA A 84 7.03 -35.69 -3.48
N SER A 85 5.73 -35.91 -3.30
CA SER A 85 4.75 -35.88 -4.42
C SER A 85 3.83 -34.66 -4.35
N ARG A 86 3.73 -34.04 -3.18
CA ARG A 86 2.84 -32.92 -2.90
C ARG A 86 3.62 -31.68 -2.53
N PHE A 87 3.34 -30.58 -3.22
CA PHE A 87 4.00 -29.30 -3.02
C PHE A 87 2.98 -28.17 -2.93
N THR A 88 3.12 -27.32 -1.93
CA THR A 88 2.46 -26.01 -1.92
C THR A 88 3.39 -25.02 -2.60
N VAL A 89 2.86 -24.28 -3.58
CA VAL A 89 3.61 -23.25 -4.30
C VAL A 89 3.05 -21.88 -3.98
N THR A 90 3.89 -21.04 -3.39
CA THR A 90 3.53 -19.66 -3.06
C THR A 90 4.36 -18.71 -3.91
N LEU A 91 3.67 -17.92 -4.74
CA LEU A 91 4.28 -16.89 -5.56
C LEU A 91 4.57 -15.64 -4.71
N ARG A 92 5.69 -14.99 -5.00
CA ARG A 92 6.11 -13.77 -4.31
C ARG A 92 6.05 -12.58 -5.26
N LEU A 93 5.20 -11.62 -4.95
CA LEU A 93 4.98 -10.41 -5.74
C LEU A 93 5.34 -9.16 -4.93
N GLN A 94 5.92 -8.17 -5.60
CA GLN A 94 6.23 -6.88 -4.98
C GLN A 94 5.81 -5.75 -5.91
N ARG A 95 5.12 -4.75 -5.36
CA ARG A 95 4.66 -3.61 -6.16
C ARG A 95 5.79 -2.63 -6.48
N ARG A 96 5.77 -2.08 -7.70
CA ARG A 96 6.65 -1.00 -8.14
C ARG A 96 6.13 0.36 -7.67
N HIS A 97 6.52 0.75 -6.47
CA HIS A 97 6.08 2.01 -5.84
C HIS A 97 6.59 3.31 -6.49
N ARG A 98 7.62 3.27 -7.36
CA ARG A 98 8.25 4.47 -7.93
C ARG A 98 7.27 5.37 -8.68
N TYR A 99 6.31 4.77 -9.40
CA TYR A 99 5.26 5.50 -10.10
C TYR A 99 4.42 6.33 -9.11
N PHE A 100 3.97 5.72 -8.02
CA PHE A 100 3.16 6.40 -7.00
C PHE A 100 3.93 7.51 -6.28
N ILE A 101 5.23 7.32 -6.01
CA ILE A 101 6.05 8.39 -5.41
C ILE A 101 6.06 9.64 -6.30
N VAL A 102 6.32 9.48 -7.60
CA VAL A 102 6.44 10.62 -8.51
C VAL A 102 5.07 11.19 -8.90
N GLN A 103 4.09 10.34 -9.20
CA GLN A 103 2.82 10.81 -9.76
C GLN A 103 1.80 11.19 -8.68
N VAL A 104 1.83 10.54 -7.52
CA VAL A 104 0.88 10.80 -6.43
C VAL A 104 1.53 11.66 -5.35
N PHE A 105 2.61 11.19 -4.72
CA PHE A 105 3.17 11.89 -3.56
C PHE A 105 3.85 13.21 -3.95
N MET A 106 4.65 13.24 -5.02
CA MET A 106 5.32 14.46 -5.46
C MET A 106 4.32 15.47 -6.03
N THR A 107 3.35 15.05 -6.84
CA THR A 107 2.31 15.97 -7.37
C THR A 107 1.50 16.62 -6.25
N THR A 108 1.03 15.83 -5.29
CA THR A 108 0.26 16.38 -4.16
C THR A 108 1.12 17.19 -3.20
N TYR A 109 2.41 16.87 -3.05
CA TYR A 109 3.38 17.69 -2.34
C TYR A 109 3.54 19.08 -2.97
N LEU A 110 3.65 19.16 -4.30
CA LEU A 110 3.74 20.44 -5.01
C LEU A 110 2.46 21.27 -4.85
N ILE A 111 1.30 20.62 -5.00
CA ILE A 111 -0.01 21.26 -4.78
C ILE A 111 -0.09 21.84 -3.37
N THR A 112 0.15 21.02 -2.35
CA THR A 112 0.12 21.46 -0.95
C THR A 112 1.12 22.57 -0.66
N SER A 113 2.35 22.46 -1.14
CA SER A 113 3.38 23.49 -0.96
C SER A 113 2.94 24.85 -1.54
N ALA A 114 2.30 24.85 -2.71
CA ALA A 114 1.77 26.07 -3.30
C ALA A 114 0.64 26.69 -2.47
N TYR A 115 -0.25 25.87 -1.92
CA TYR A 115 -1.41 26.32 -1.13
C TYR A 115 -1.12 26.60 0.35
N ILE A 116 0.12 26.41 0.82
CA ILE A 116 0.61 26.89 2.12
C ILE A 116 1.07 28.36 2.02
N LEU A 117 1.60 28.79 0.85
CA LEU A 117 2.11 30.16 0.64
C LEU A 117 1.15 31.32 0.97
N PRO A 118 -0.18 31.21 0.79
CA PRO A 118 -1.11 32.30 1.09
C PRO A 118 -1.08 32.80 2.54
N ILE A 119 -0.46 32.08 3.48
CA ILE A 119 -0.20 32.54 4.85
C ILE A 119 0.55 33.89 4.88
N ILE A 120 1.44 34.16 3.91
CA ILE A 120 2.22 35.41 3.85
C ILE A 120 1.32 36.62 3.50
N VAL A 121 0.14 36.38 2.92
CA VAL A 121 -0.76 37.46 2.53
C VAL A 121 -1.25 38.18 3.79
N PRO A 122 -1.23 39.54 3.80
CA PRO A 122 -1.62 40.32 4.98
C PRO A 122 -2.96 39.88 5.57
N PRO A 123 -3.11 39.85 6.91
CA PRO A 123 -4.35 39.41 7.57
C PRO A 123 -5.58 40.23 7.15
N SER A 124 -5.39 41.50 6.75
CA SER A 124 -6.45 42.37 6.24
C SER A 124 -7.18 41.81 5.00
N LEU A 125 -6.52 40.95 4.23
CA LEU A 125 -7.05 40.28 3.03
C LEU A 125 -7.49 38.85 3.35
N ALA A 126 -8.18 38.64 4.48
CA ALA A 126 -8.65 37.34 4.92
C ALA A 126 -9.53 36.62 3.88
N SER A 127 -10.34 37.37 3.13
CA SER A 127 -11.16 36.84 2.03
C SER A 127 -10.31 36.17 0.95
N ASP A 128 -9.19 36.79 0.56
CA ASP A 128 -8.31 36.27 -0.48
C ASP A 128 -7.57 35.01 0.01
N ARG A 129 -7.12 35.00 1.28
CA ARG A 129 -6.50 33.83 1.91
C ARG A 129 -7.45 32.64 1.91
N LEU A 130 -8.70 32.85 2.35
CA LEU A 130 -9.72 31.80 2.37
C LEU A 130 -10.07 31.30 0.98
N ALA A 131 -10.15 32.20 -0.03
CA ALA A 131 -10.37 31.81 -1.41
C ALA A 131 -9.22 30.91 -1.93
N LEU A 132 -7.97 31.26 -1.64
CA LEU A 132 -6.80 30.48 -2.05
C LEU A 132 -6.74 29.11 -1.35
N HIS A 133 -6.96 29.04 -0.03
CA HIS A 133 -7.02 27.76 0.68
C HIS A 133 -8.22 26.92 0.24
N GLY A 134 -9.37 27.53 -0.02
CA GLY A 134 -10.55 26.85 -0.57
C GLY A 134 -10.30 26.25 -1.96
N ALA A 135 -9.62 26.98 -2.85
CA ALA A 135 -9.18 26.45 -4.14
C ALA A 135 -8.20 25.28 -3.98
N GLY A 136 -7.30 25.35 -3.00
CA GLY A 136 -6.39 24.26 -2.66
C GLY A 136 -7.09 23.00 -2.17
N LEU A 137 -8.11 23.16 -1.30
CA LEU A 137 -8.94 22.06 -0.85
C LEU A 137 -9.67 21.38 -2.01
N LEU A 138 -10.30 22.17 -2.88
CA LEU A 138 -10.96 21.64 -4.07
C LEU A 138 -9.98 20.89 -4.98
N THR A 139 -8.78 21.44 -5.17
CA THR A 139 -7.73 20.83 -5.99
C THR A 139 -7.27 19.48 -5.41
N LEU A 140 -7.02 19.40 -4.10
CA LEU A 140 -6.62 18.15 -3.44
C LEU A 140 -7.72 17.10 -3.47
N VAL A 141 -8.96 17.49 -3.21
CA VAL A 141 -10.11 16.59 -3.24
C VAL A 141 -10.34 16.08 -4.67
N ALA A 142 -10.31 16.97 -5.67
CA ALA A 142 -10.41 16.58 -7.07
C ALA A 142 -9.26 15.64 -7.49
N PHE A 143 -8.03 15.90 -7.05
CA PHE A 143 -6.91 15.00 -7.29
C PHE A 143 -7.13 13.63 -6.63
N LYS A 144 -7.57 13.60 -5.37
CA LYS A 144 -7.86 12.36 -4.63
C LYS A 144 -8.91 11.51 -5.36
N TYR A 145 -9.98 12.12 -5.87
CA TYR A 145 -10.96 11.43 -6.71
C TYR A 145 -10.39 11.02 -8.08
N GLY A 146 -9.54 11.83 -8.69
CA GLY A 146 -8.89 11.51 -9.97
C GLY A 146 -7.96 10.30 -9.92
N ILE A 147 -7.45 9.93 -8.74
CA ILE A 147 -6.60 8.75 -8.54
C ILE A 147 -7.31 7.60 -7.82
N SER A 148 -8.57 7.75 -7.43
CA SER A 148 -9.26 6.72 -6.64
C SER A 148 -9.42 5.41 -7.39
N GLU A 149 -9.54 5.44 -8.72
CA GLU A 149 -9.59 4.23 -9.55
C GLU A 149 -8.27 3.45 -9.58
N LYS A 150 -7.15 4.11 -9.26
CA LYS A 150 -5.82 3.49 -9.18
C LYS A 150 -5.47 3.02 -7.77
N LEU A 151 -6.25 3.45 -6.78
CA LEU A 151 -6.11 3.02 -5.40
C LEU A 151 -6.96 1.77 -5.18
N PRO A 152 -6.50 0.81 -4.38
CA PRO A 152 -7.32 -0.35 -4.04
C PRO A 152 -8.53 0.09 -3.22
N THR A 153 -9.72 -0.31 -3.64
CA THR A 153 -10.96 -0.06 -2.89
C THR A 153 -11.03 -1.05 -1.73
N VAL A 154 -10.53 -0.64 -0.57
CA VAL A 154 -10.56 -1.43 0.67
C VAL A 154 -11.38 -0.74 1.75
N PRO A 155 -11.98 -1.51 2.69
CA PRO A 155 -12.81 -0.93 3.76
C PRO A 155 -12.00 -0.21 4.84
N TYR A 156 -10.66 -0.28 4.80
CA TYR A 156 -9.75 0.38 5.74
C TYR A 156 -8.93 1.47 5.08
N THR A 157 -8.35 2.36 5.89
CA THR A 157 -7.51 3.45 5.38
C THR A 157 -6.10 2.96 5.07
N THR A 158 -5.68 3.11 3.82
CA THR A 158 -4.30 2.82 3.41
C THR A 158 -3.36 3.95 3.84
N PHE A 159 -2.05 3.69 3.81
CA PHE A 159 -1.03 4.72 4.02
C PHE A 159 -1.22 5.93 3.08
N THR A 160 -1.52 5.67 1.80
CA THR A 160 -1.75 6.73 0.81
C THR A 160 -3.01 7.55 1.16
N ASP A 161 -4.09 6.91 1.61
CA ASP A 161 -5.30 7.62 2.04
C ASP A 161 -5.05 8.52 3.25
N ARG A 162 -4.27 8.03 4.22
CA ARG A 162 -3.87 8.81 5.40
C ARG A 162 -3.05 10.02 4.99
N TYR A 163 -2.06 9.84 4.10
CA TYR A 163 -1.23 10.93 3.59
C TYR A 163 -2.07 12.02 2.91
N LEU A 164 -2.97 11.65 1.99
CA LEU A 164 -3.84 12.60 1.28
C LEU A 164 -4.83 13.29 2.24
N THR A 165 -5.35 12.56 3.23
CA THR A 165 -6.28 13.12 4.21
C THR A 165 -5.58 14.10 5.15
N LEU A 166 -4.32 13.83 5.55
CA LEU A 166 -3.51 14.77 6.33
C LEU A 166 -3.27 16.09 5.59
N GLN A 167 -3.10 16.05 4.26
CA GLN A 167 -2.99 17.28 3.45
C GLN A 167 -4.25 18.13 3.50
N VAL A 168 -5.42 17.50 3.41
CA VAL A 168 -6.71 18.18 3.50
C VAL A 168 -6.89 18.79 4.89
N ILE A 169 -6.61 18.03 5.95
CA ILE A 169 -6.67 18.52 7.34
C ILE A 169 -5.72 19.70 7.54
N MET A 170 -4.52 19.64 6.97
CA MET A 170 -3.54 20.72 7.04
C MET A 170 -4.06 22.00 6.37
N LEU A 171 -4.60 21.92 5.15
CA LEU A 171 -5.18 23.10 4.48
C LEU A 171 -6.40 23.67 5.22
N VAL A 172 -7.25 22.83 5.80
CA VAL A 172 -8.36 23.30 6.67
C VAL A 172 -7.81 24.05 7.88
N THR A 173 -6.74 23.53 8.49
CA THR A 173 -6.10 24.16 9.66
C THR A 173 -5.50 25.53 9.29
N LEU A 174 -4.89 25.66 8.11
CA LEU A 174 -4.38 26.94 7.62
C LEU A 174 -5.50 27.93 7.27
N ALA A 175 -6.61 27.44 6.73
CA ALA A 175 -7.79 28.28 6.51
C ALA A 175 -8.36 28.82 7.83
N LEU A 176 -8.39 28.00 8.88
CA LEU A 176 -8.79 28.44 10.23
C LEU A 176 -7.80 29.45 10.82
N GLU A 177 -6.50 29.21 10.64
CA GLU A 177 -5.46 30.14 11.04
C GLU A 177 -5.64 31.51 10.38
N ALA A 178 -5.96 31.57 9.08
CA ALA A 178 -6.23 32.83 8.39
C ALA A 178 -7.37 33.65 9.01
N VAL A 179 -8.44 32.97 9.47
CA VAL A 179 -9.56 33.62 10.17
C VAL A 179 -9.13 34.13 11.54
N VAL A 180 -8.39 33.32 12.29
CA VAL A 180 -7.90 33.66 13.62
C VAL A 180 -6.91 34.83 13.55
N SER A 181 -6.01 34.81 12.56
CA SER A 181 -5.04 35.88 12.31
C SER A 181 -5.72 37.23 12.05
N PHE A 182 -6.74 37.24 11.19
CA PHE A 182 -7.55 38.42 10.93
C PHE A 182 -8.25 38.93 12.20
N LYS A 183 -8.91 38.06 12.97
CA LYS A 183 -9.66 38.46 14.17
C LYS A 183 -8.77 38.98 15.29
N LEU A 184 -7.60 38.36 15.52
CA LEU A 184 -6.67 38.81 16.55
C LEU A 184 -6.05 40.18 16.23
N THR A 185 -5.82 40.45 14.94
CA THR A 185 -5.33 41.74 14.46
C THR A 185 -6.43 42.81 14.56
N ASP A 186 -7.66 42.49 14.13
CA ASP A 186 -8.83 43.38 14.19
C ASP A 186 -9.21 43.78 15.62
N TRP A 187 -9.12 42.86 16.58
CA TRP A 187 -9.36 43.14 18.00
C TRP A 187 -8.23 43.93 18.68
N GLY A 188 -7.12 44.22 17.98
CA GLY A 188 -5.97 44.90 18.55
C GLY A 188 -5.23 44.09 19.62
N ALA A 189 -5.48 42.78 19.72
CA ALA A 189 -4.84 41.91 20.70
C ALA A 189 -3.35 41.69 20.37
N ILE A 190 -3.01 41.68 19.07
CA ILE A 190 -1.64 41.50 18.55
C ILE A 190 -1.39 42.53 17.45
N SER A 191 -0.21 43.15 17.46
CA SER A 191 0.23 44.06 16.39
C SER A 191 0.50 43.30 15.08
N GLU A 192 0.18 43.92 13.94
CA GLU A 192 0.40 43.32 12.62
C GLU A 192 1.83 42.80 12.39
N ASP A 193 2.85 43.52 12.87
CA ASP A 193 4.24 43.13 12.64
C ASP A 193 4.61 41.84 13.39
N VAL A 194 4.09 41.66 14.60
CA VAL A 194 4.25 40.43 15.38
C VAL A 194 3.53 39.27 14.70
N MET A 195 2.32 39.51 14.17
CA MET A 195 1.57 38.48 13.44
C MET A 195 2.31 38.06 12.17
N LYS A 196 2.85 38.99 11.38
CA LYS A 196 3.63 38.70 10.17
C LYS A 196 4.86 37.84 10.47
N ILE A 197 5.58 38.14 11.56
CA ILE A 197 6.74 37.33 11.97
C ILE A 197 6.29 35.92 12.37
N PHE A 198 5.20 35.82 13.14
CA PHE A 198 4.64 34.53 13.54
C PHE A 198 4.22 33.70 12.32
N GLU A 199 3.48 34.28 11.37
CA GLU A 199 3.02 33.64 10.14
C GLU A 199 4.20 33.18 9.26
N LEU A 200 5.27 33.99 9.19
CA LEU A 200 6.49 33.62 8.47
C LEU A 200 7.18 32.41 9.13
N VAL A 201 7.28 32.39 10.46
CA VAL A 201 7.83 31.24 11.20
C VAL A 201 6.94 30.01 10.99
N LEU A 202 5.62 30.17 11.09
CA LEU A 202 4.65 29.11 10.88
C LEU A 202 4.78 28.50 9.48
N LEU A 203 4.91 29.35 8.44
CA LEU A 203 5.13 28.91 7.07
C LEU A 203 6.36 28.00 6.97
N PHE A 204 7.51 28.43 7.48
CA PHE A 204 8.73 27.62 7.40
C PHE A 204 8.59 26.32 8.20
N VAL A 205 7.98 26.37 9.39
CA VAL A 205 7.73 25.17 10.21
C VAL A 205 6.85 24.18 9.46
N VAL A 206 5.71 24.63 8.92
CA VAL A 206 4.77 23.77 8.18
C VAL A 206 5.41 23.23 6.90
N LEU A 207 6.14 24.06 6.15
CA LEU A 207 6.80 23.64 4.92
C LEU A 207 7.93 22.62 5.18
N ILE A 208 8.72 22.83 6.23
CA ILE A 208 9.78 21.89 6.66
C ILE A 208 9.15 20.59 7.15
N ALA A 209 8.12 20.66 8.00
CA ALA A 209 7.41 19.49 8.49
C ALA A 209 6.82 18.69 7.31
N TRP A 210 6.18 19.37 6.37
CA TRP A 210 5.56 18.73 5.21
C TRP A 210 6.60 18.12 4.25
N THR A 211 7.69 18.84 3.99
CA THR A 211 8.81 18.31 3.21
C THR A 211 9.45 17.10 3.90
N SER A 212 9.55 17.11 5.22
CA SER A 212 10.07 15.98 6.01
C SER A 212 9.15 14.76 5.90
N VAL A 213 7.83 14.95 5.97
CA VAL A 213 6.85 13.87 5.74
C VAL A 213 6.98 13.32 4.32
N PHE A 214 7.09 14.17 3.30
CA PHE A 214 7.29 13.73 1.91
C PHE A 214 8.59 12.92 1.75
N VAL A 215 9.71 13.42 2.28
CA VAL A 215 11.01 12.74 2.22
C VAL A 215 10.96 11.40 2.97
N PHE A 216 10.32 11.36 4.13
CA PHE A 216 10.10 10.13 4.90
C PHE A 216 9.30 9.11 4.10
N SER A 217 8.16 9.53 3.54
CA SER A 217 7.31 8.70 2.69
C SER A 217 8.03 8.20 1.43
N ALA A 218 8.87 9.02 0.81
CA ALA A 218 9.54 8.69 -0.44
C ALA A 218 10.76 7.77 -0.26
N PHE A 219 11.56 7.98 0.80
CA PHE A 219 12.87 7.34 0.94
C PHE A 219 13.01 6.43 2.16
N PHE A 220 12.27 6.70 3.24
CA PHE A 220 12.49 6.02 4.52
C PHE A 220 11.42 4.98 4.85
N MET A 221 10.29 4.95 4.15
CA MET A 221 9.35 3.86 4.26
C MET A 221 9.99 2.54 3.79
N LYS A 222 10.33 1.71 4.77
CA LYS A 222 10.83 0.37 4.55
C LYS A 222 9.66 -0.52 4.14
N ARG A 223 9.82 -1.21 3.03
CA ARG A 223 8.86 -2.23 2.55
C ARG A 223 8.71 -3.33 3.59
N THR A 224 7.50 -3.88 3.72
CA THR A 224 7.19 -4.99 4.62
C THR A 224 8.15 -6.15 4.37
N SER A 225 8.69 -6.76 5.43
CA SER A 225 9.65 -7.86 5.27
C SER A 225 8.94 -9.12 4.78
N TRP A 226 9.62 -9.96 3.98
CA TRP A 226 9.01 -11.21 3.49
C TRP A 226 8.58 -12.16 4.62
N GLN A 227 9.29 -12.15 5.75
CA GLN A 227 8.95 -12.97 6.91
C GLN A 227 7.68 -12.49 7.60
N ALA A 228 7.46 -11.17 7.66
CA ALA A 228 6.24 -10.60 8.21
C ALA A 228 5.02 -10.95 7.35
N VAL A 229 5.13 -10.78 6.02
CA VAL A 229 4.04 -11.13 5.09
C VAL A 229 3.69 -12.62 5.17
N LEU A 230 4.71 -13.50 5.16
CA LEU A 230 4.51 -14.95 5.34
C LEU A 230 3.78 -15.25 6.65
N LYS A 231 4.20 -14.64 7.77
CA LYS A 231 3.60 -14.90 9.07
C LYS A 231 2.15 -14.42 9.15
N ASP A 232 1.86 -13.24 8.64
CA ASP A 232 0.51 -12.66 8.71
C ASP A 232 -0.47 -13.48 7.88
N GLN A 233 -0.12 -13.82 6.63
CA GLN A 233 -1.00 -14.60 5.75
C GLN A 233 -1.16 -16.07 6.19
N THR A 234 -0.10 -16.72 6.71
CA THR A 234 -0.25 -18.07 7.31
C THR A 234 -1.12 -18.03 8.58
N THR A 235 -1.10 -16.94 9.33
CA THR A 235 -1.94 -16.80 10.55
C THR A 235 -3.40 -16.58 10.17
N GLU A 236 -3.68 -15.83 9.12
CA GLU A 236 -5.04 -15.64 8.59
C GLU A 236 -5.60 -16.93 7.97
N GLU A 237 -4.83 -17.65 7.14
CA GLU A 237 -5.22 -18.99 6.62
C GLU A 237 -5.56 -19.96 7.78
N MET A 238 -4.73 -20.00 8.83
CA MET A 238 -4.97 -20.82 10.01
C MET A 238 -6.20 -20.37 10.81
N GLY A 239 -6.54 -19.09 10.79
CA GLY A 239 -7.74 -18.52 11.41
C GLY A 239 -9.00 -18.91 10.66
N GLU A 240 -8.99 -18.83 9.32
CA GLU A 240 -10.10 -19.24 8.46
C GLU A 240 -10.36 -20.75 8.56
N LEU A 241 -9.32 -21.57 8.52
CA LEU A 241 -9.44 -23.03 8.69
C LEU A 241 -10.06 -23.39 10.04
N ARG A 242 -9.70 -22.69 11.13
CA ARG A 242 -10.32 -22.87 12.45
C ARG A 242 -11.78 -22.40 12.49
N GLY A 243 -12.11 -21.30 11.82
CA GLY A 243 -13.50 -20.81 11.71
C GLY A 243 -14.41 -21.78 10.96
N LEU A 244 -13.86 -22.49 9.96
CA LEU A 244 -14.55 -23.56 9.23
C LEU A 244 -14.73 -24.84 10.08
N GLU A 245 -13.75 -25.19 10.93
CA GLU A 245 -13.85 -26.31 11.87
C GLU A 245 -14.84 -26.05 13.02
N ASP A 246 -14.92 -24.81 13.52
CA ASP A 246 -15.80 -24.42 14.62
C ASP A 246 -17.24 -24.06 14.16
N GLY A 247 -17.58 -24.28 12.89
CA GLY A 247 -18.95 -24.14 12.37
C GLY A 247 -19.57 -22.75 12.56
N SER A 248 -18.74 -21.71 12.72
CA SER A 248 -19.17 -20.35 13.01
C SER A 248 -18.80 -19.40 11.88
N ALA A 249 -19.47 -19.57 10.75
CA ALA A 249 -19.72 -18.47 9.82
C ALA A 249 -21.24 -18.23 9.76
N PRO A 250 -21.71 -16.97 9.70
CA PRO A 250 -23.12 -16.65 9.51
C PRO A 250 -23.67 -17.16 8.17
#